data_AF-A0A960R7Q0-F1
#
_entry.id   AF-A0A960R7Q0-F1
#
_cell.length_a   1.000
_cell.length_b   1.000
_cell.length_c   1.000
_cell.angle_alpha   90.00
_cell.angle_beta   90.00
_cell.angle_gamma   90.00
#
_symmetry.space_group_name_H-M   'P 1'
#
loop_
_entity.id
_entity.type
_entity.pdbx_description
1 polymer ?
#
loop_
_entity_poly.entity_id
_entity_poly.type
_entity_poly.pdbx_seq_one_letter_code
_entity_poly.pdbx_strand_id
1 'polypeptide(L)'
;MFIIWSGNGILVIVAALLGAWGAHHLTEILHVSEHYKIVVVAWGIALTTLLYAKTIGRTTYQEWIDPHTRQKVAQVRRHSLFFFPVFGWAVLCLLIAGALTGLAIFTAFAPDEPASLAETEQTDSAAGTEPEASSPPVSSAPAASTLPTELRTWTSSDGRTIEARLLRILPDRISGEFVRSDGQAFTIEKARLSADDQAFFDQLADQAPPP
;
A
#
# COMPACT_ATOMS: atom_id res chain seq x y z
N MET A 1 -26.56 -28.58 -10.82
CA MET A 1 -25.42 -28.86 -9.92
C MET A 1 -24.24 -28.04 -10.40
N PHE A 2 -23.84 -27.01 -9.65
CA PHE A 2 -22.82 -26.04 -10.07
C PHE A 2 -21.43 -26.69 -10.07
N ILE A 3 -21.03 -27.28 -11.20
CA ILE A 3 -19.69 -27.85 -11.42
C ILE A 3 -18.74 -26.69 -11.75
N ILE A 4 -18.55 -25.76 -10.82
CA ILE A 4 -17.47 -24.76 -10.91
C ILE A 4 -16.15 -25.39 -10.43
N TRP A 5 -16.25 -26.53 -9.74
CA TRP A 5 -15.15 -27.23 -9.11
C TRP A 5 -15.17 -28.70 -9.50
N SER A 6 -14.13 -29.15 -10.20
CA SER A 6 -13.87 -30.59 -10.40
C SER A 6 -12.47 -30.93 -9.90
N GLY A 7 -12.39 -31.86 -8.94
CA GLY A 7 -11.14 -32.30 -8.34
C GLY A 7 -10.44 -31.23 -7.48
N ASN A 8 -9.10 -31.19 -7.58
CA ASN A 8 -8.23 -30.44 -6.67
C ASN A 8 -8.11 -28.94 -7.00
N GLY A 9 -9.10 -28.33 -7.66
CA GLY A 9 -9.05 -26.92 -8.02
C GLY A 9 -8.84 -26.01 -6.81
N ILE A 10 -9.55 -26.27 -5.70
CA ILE A 10 -9.47 -25.46 -4.46
C ILE A 10 -8.09 -25.40 -3.84
N LEU A 11 -7.29 -26.44 -4.05
CA LEU A 11 -5.92 -26.46 -3.53
C LEU A 11 -5.02 -25.44 -4.21
N VAL A 12 -5.33 -24.98 -5.44
CA VAL A 12 -4.57 -23.90 -6.09
C VAL A 12 -4.69 -22.60 -5.29
N ILE A 13 -5.91 -22.25 -4.87
CA ILE A 13 -6.17 -21.04 -4.09
C ILE A 13 -5.54 -21.16 -2.70
N VAL A 14 -5.66 -22.34 -2.06
CA VAL A 14 -5.01 -22.60 -0.77
C VAL A 14 -3.47 -22.48 -0.89
N ALA A 15 -2.88 -23.04 -1.95
CA ALA A 15 -1.45 -22.93 -2.22
C ALA A 15 -1.02 -21.48 -2.45
N ALA A 16 -1.80 -20.70 -3.20
CA ALA A 16 -1.54 -19.28 -3.41
C ALA A 16 -1.57 -18.50 -2.09
N LEU A 17 -2.58 -18.73 -1.23
CA LEU A 17 -2.69 -18.09 0.09
C LEU A 17 -1.53 -18.46 1.01
N LEU A 18 -1.11 -19.72 1.02
CA LEU A 18 0.07 -20.16 1.77
C LEU A 18 1.35 -19.49 1.27
N GLY A 19 1.51 -19.37 -0.05
CA GLY A 19 2.63 -18.66 -0.66
C GLY A 19 2.66 -17.18 -0.30
N ALA A 20 1.50 -16.51 -0.33
CA ALA A 20 1.37 -15.11 0.06
C ALA A 20 1.72 -14.88 1.54
N TRP A 21 1.15 -15.71 2.42
CA TRP A 21 1.40 -15.64 3.85
C TRP A 21 2.88 -15.87 4.18
N GLY A 22 3.50 -16.91 3.61
CA GLY A 22 4.92 -17.21 3.82
C GLY A 22 5.84 -16.09 3.32
N ALA A 23 5.54 -15.53 2.15
CA ALA A 23 6.31 -14.42 1.59
C ALA A 23 6.15 -13.12 2.38
N HIS A 24 4.96 -12.84 2.93
CA HIS A 24 4.77 -11.68 3.80
C HIS A 24 5.63 -11.76 5.06
N HIS A 25 5.63 -12.90 5.76
CA HIS A 25 6.52 -13.10 6.91
C HIS A 25 8.00 -12.97 6.52
N LEU A 26 8.37 -13.49 5.35
CA LEU A 26 9.72 -13.34 4.84
C LEU A 26 10.11 -11.87 4.62
N THR A 27 9.19 -11.02 4.14
CA THR A 27 9.46 -9.58 3.95
C THR A 27 9.69 -8.85 5.26
N GLU A 28 8.98 -9.22 6.32
CA GLU A 28 9.16 -8.62 7.66
C GLU A 28 10.50 -9.04 8.27
N ILE A 29 10.88 -10.32 8.14
CA ILE A 29 12.17 -10.83 8.63
C ILE A 29 13.35 -10.15 7.92
N LEU A 30 13.24 -9.95 6.61
CA LEU A 30 14.30 -9.37 5.78
C LEU A 30 14.29 -7.84 5.74
N HIS A 31 13.34 -7.18 6.41
CA HIS A 31 13.16 -5.72 6.37
C HIS A 31 13.15 -5.16 4.94
N VAL A 32 12.41 -5.83 4.05
CA VAL A 32 12.32 -5.43 2.65
C VAL A 32 11.64 -4.05 2.57
N SER A 33 12.21 -3.14 1.77
CA SER A 33 11.61 -1.82 1.53
C SER A 33 10.16 -1.96 1.06
N GLU A 34 9.30 -1.05 1.51
CA GLU A 34 7.84 -1.09 1.30
C GLU A 34 7.47 -1.26 -0.18
N HIS A 35 8.23 -0.64 -1.07
CA HIS A 35 8.05 -0.68 -2.53
C HIS A 35 8.21 -2.10 -3.10
N TYR A 36 9.04 -2.94 -2.48
CA TYR A 36 9.33 -4.30 -2.96
C TYR A 36 8.52 -5.38 -2.24
N LYS A 37 7.79 -5.05 -1.16
CA LYS A 37 6.98 -6.04 -0.43
C LYS A 37 5.95 -6.71 -1.33
N ILE A 38 5.24 -5.93 -2.15
CA ILE A 38 4.24 -6.46 -3.09
C ILE A 38 4.88 -7.41 -4.13
N VAL A 39 6.11 -7.11 -4.58
CA VAL A 39 6.84 -7.93 -5.54
C VAL A 39 7.21 -9.27 -4.92
N VAL A 40 7.75 -9.27 -3.70
CA VAL A 40 8.12 -10.49 -2.98
C VAL A 40 6.90 -11.38 -2.71
N VAL A 41 5.78 -10.79 -2.30
CA VAL A 41 4.52 -11.52 -2.09
C VAL A 41 4.01 -12.14 -3.40
N ALA A 42 4.03 -11.39 -4.50
CA ALA A 42 3.63 -11.90 -5.82
C ALA A 42 4.49 -13.10 -6.26
N TRP A 43 5.81 -13.04 -6.04
CA TRP A 43 6.71 -14.17 -6.30
C TRP A 43 6.45 -15.36 -5.39
N GLY A 44 6.12 -15.14 -4.11
CA GLY A 44 5.72 -16.20 -3.18
C GLY A 44 4.48 -16.97 -3.66
N ILE A 45 3.47 -16.25 -4.13
CA ILE A 45 2.25 -16.82 -4.73
C ILE A 45 2.61 -17.63 -5.99
N ALA A 46 3.39 -17.05 -6.89
CA ALA A 46 3.76 -17.67 -8.16
C ALA A 46 4.56 -18.96 -7.96
N LEU A 47 5.58 -18.94 -7.10
CA LEU A 47 6.42 -20.08 -6.79
C LEU A 47 5.64 -21.21 -6.12
N THR A 48 4.79 -20.88 -5.15
CA THR A 48 3.99 -21.89 -4.43
C THR A 48 2.97 -22.54 -5.36
N THR A 49 2.33 -21.75 -6.23
CA THR A 49 1.41 -22.25 -7.26
C THR A 49 2.14 -23.14 -8.28
N LEU A 50 3.36 -22.78 -8.68
CA LEU A 50 4.20 -23.58 -9.57
C LEU A 50 4.61 -24.91 -8.93
N LEU A 51 5.02 -24.88 -7.65
CA LEU A 51 5.33 -26.10 -6.89
C LEU A 51 4.12 -27.01 -6.78
N TYR A 52 2.94 -26.44 -6.49
CA TYR A 52 1.68 -27.19 -6.48
C TYR A 52 1.38 -27.82 -7.85
N ALA A 53 1.54 -27.07 -8.94
CA ALA A 53 1.34 -27.56 -10.29
C ALA A 53 2.28 -28.74 -10.64
N LYS A 54 3.55 -28.65 -10.22
CA LYS A 54 4.58 -29.66 -10.51
C LYS A 54 4.41 -30.95 -9.70
N THR A 55 3.89 -30.84 -8.48
CA THR A 55 3.77 -31.95 -7.51
C THR A 55 2.39 -32.61 -7.57
N ILE A 56 1.35 -31.90 -7.16
CA ILE A 56 -0.01 -32.42 -6.96
C ILE A 56 -0.86 -32.25 -8.22
N GLY A 57 -0.58 -31.22 -9.04
CA GLY A 57 -1.35 -30.89 -10.24
C GLY A 57 -1.18 -31.83 -11.45
N ARG A 58 -0.43 -32.92 -11.32
CA ARG A 58 -0.20 -33.84 -12.44
C ARG A 58 -1.47 -34.61 -12.80
N THR A 59 -1.74 -34.73 -14.10
CA THR A 59 -2.83 -35.54 -14.62
C THR A 59 -2.57 -37.01 -14.29
N THR A 60 -3.49 -37.63 -13.55
CA THR A 60 -3.41 -39.05 -13.22
C THR A 60 -4.14 -39.84 -14.31
N TYR A 61 -3.45 -40.81 -14.89
CA TYR A 61 -4.04 -41.79 -15.79
C TYR A 61 -4.52 -42.96 -14.95
N GLN A 62 -5.82 -43.21 -14.97
CA GLN A 62 -6.37 -44.40 -14.35
C GLN A 62 -6.67 -45.41 -15.45
N GLU A 63 -5.91 -46.49 -15.49
CA GLU A 63 -6.22 -47.65 -16.34
C GLU A 63 -7.38 -48.41 -15.70
N TRP A 64 -8.49 -48.51 -16.41
CA TRP A 64 -9.61 -49.36 -16.03
C TRP A 64 -9.66 -50.56 -16.97
N ILE A 65 -10.06 -51.71 -16.45
CA ILE A 65 -10.35 -52.89 -17.27
C ILE A 65 -11.86 -52.90 -17.46
N ASP A 66 -12.31 -52.77 -18.71
CA ASP A 66 -13.72 -52.90 -19.04
C ASP A 66 -14.18 -54.35 -18.73
N PRO A 67 -15.20 -54.55 -17.87
CA PRO A 67 -15.62 -55.87 -17.44
C PRO A 67 -16.17 -56.74 -18.59
N HIS A 68 -16.66 -56.15 -19.67
CA HIS A 68 -17.26 -56.90 -20.78
C HIS A 68 -16.24 -57.26 -21.85
N THR A 69 -15.38 -56.30 -22.22
CA THR A 69 -14.41 -56.49 -23.31
C THR A 69 -13.05 -56.97 -22.80
N ARG A 70 -12.79 -56.88 -21.49
CA ARG A 70 -11.48 -57.07 -20.84
C ARG A 70 -10.37 -56.20 -21.44
N GLN A 71 -10.71 -55.15 -22.17
CA GLN A 71 -9.74 -54.23 -22.72
C GLN A 71 -9.35 -53.19 -21.68
N LYS A 72 -8.08 -52.77 -21.71
CA LYS A 72 -7.60 -51.65 -20.92
C LYS A 72 -8.09 -50.35 -21.55
N VAL A 73 -8.87 -49.58 -20.80
CA VAL A 73 -9.32 -48.24 -21.19
C VAL A 73 -8.64 -47.24 -20.26
N ALA A 74 -7.84 -46.34 -20.82
CA ALA A 74 -7.23 -45.26 -20.07
C ALA A 74 -8.25 -44.12 -19.91
N GLN A 75 -8.78 -43.93 -18.71
CA GLN A 75 -9.62 -42.77 -18.41
C GLN A 75 -8.73 -41.62 -17.94
N VAL A 76 -8.65 -40.57 -18.75
CA VAL A 76 -7.89 -39.36 -18.40
C VAL A 76 -8.75 -38.50 -17.48
N ARG A 77 -8.42 -38.45 -16.19
CA ARG A 77 -9.05 -37.52 -15.26
C ARG A 77 -8.26 -36.21 -15.26
N ARG A 78 -8.80 -35.19 -15.94
CA ARG A 78 -8.20 -33.84 -15.94
C ARG A 78 -8.65 -33.10 -14.69
N HIS A 79 -7.70 -32.53 -13.97
CA HIS A 79 -7.97 -31.58 -12.89
C HIS A 79 -7.87 -30.17 -13.47
N SER A 80 -9.00 -29.47 -13.57
CA SER A 80 -9.04 -28.09 -14.05
C SER A 80 -9.80 -27.20 -13.07
N LEU A 81 -9.32 -25.97 -12.94
CA LEU A 81 -9.99 -24.89 -12.21
C LEU A 81 -10.44 -23.89 -13.27
N PHE A 82 -11.76 -23.67 -13.37
CA PHE A 82 -12.39 -22.87 -14.44
C PHE A 82 -11.92 -23.25 -15.85
N PHE A 83 -11.87 -24.55 -16.15
CA PHE A 83 -11.46 -25.10 -17.46
C PHE A 83 -9.97 -24.93 -17.81
N PHE A 84 -9.19 -24.16 -17.03
CA PHE A 84 -7.76 -24.03 -17.22
C PHE A 84 -6.98 -25.10 -16.46
N PRO A 85 -5.93 -25.69 -17.07
CA PRO A 85 -5.01 -26.57 -16.36
C PRO A 85 -4.28 -25.79 -15.27
N VAL A 86 -3.99 -26.44 -14.15
CA VAL A 86 -3.27 -25.85 -13.00
C VAL A 86 -1.96 -25.19 -13.45
N PHE A 87 -1.26 -25.79 -14.41
CA PHE A 87 -0.04 -25.22 -14.98
C PHE A 87 -0.27 -23.85 -15.66
N GLY A 88 -1.42 -23.65 -16.30
CA GLY A 88 -1.79 -22.36 -16.89
C GLY A 88 -1.91 -21.25 -15.84
N TRP A 89 -2.49 -21.56 -14.69
CA TRP A 89 -2.54 -20.62 -13.55
C TRP A 89 -1.15 -20.30 -13.01
N ALA A 90 -0.26 -21.29 -12.89
CA ALA A 90 1.12 -21.05 -12.45
C ALA A 90 1.87 -20.10 -13.41
N VAL A 91 1.73 -20.32 -14.73
CA VAL A 91 2.33 -19.42 -15.75
C VAL A 91 1.73 -18.01 -15.65
N LEU A 92 0.41 -17.89 -15.48
CA LEU A 92 -0.24 -16.59 -15.32
C LEU A 92 0.29 -15.84 -14.09
N CYS A 93 0.41 -16.50 -12.93
CA CYS A 93 0.97 -15.90 -11.72
C CYS A 93 2.43 -15.45 -11.92
N LEU A 94 3.25 -16.23 -12.62
CA LEU A 94 4.64 -15.86 -12.96
C LEU A 94 4.70 -14.62 -13.85
N LEU A 95 3.82 -14.52 -14.87
CA LEU A 95 3.75 -13.34 -15.73
C LEU A 95 3.35 -12.09 -14.95
N ILE A 96 2.36 -12.20 -14.05
CA ILE A 96 1.95 -11.09 -13.18
C ILE A 96 3.11 -10.67 -12.25
N ALA A 97 3.78 -11.62 -11.61
CA ALA A 97 4.93 -11.32 -10.74
C ALA A 97 6.08 -10.66 -11.51
N GLY A 98 6.36 -11.12 -12.73
CA GLY A 98 7.33 -10.50 -13.63
C GLY A 98 6.95 -9.08 -14.05
N ALA A 99 5.69 -8.84 -14.40
CA ALA A 99 5.17 -7.52 -14.74
C ALA A 99 5.26 -6.55 -13.56
N LEU A 100 4.90 -6.98 -12.35
CA LEU A 100 5.02 -6.18 -11.13
C LEU A 100 6.49 -5.86 -10.80
N THR A 101 7.40 -6.81 -11.04
CA THR A 101 8.83 -6.59 -10.89
C THR A 101 9.33 -5.54 -11.89
N GLY A 102 8.93 -5.66 -13.16
CA GLY A 102 9.27 -4.68 -14.20
C GLY A 102 8.75 -3.29 -13.88
N LEU A 103 7.52 -3.18 -13.38
CA LEU A 103 6.93 -1.91 -12.93
C LEU A 103 7.68 -1.33 -11.74
N ALA A 104 7.99 -2.13 -10.72
CA ALA A 104 8.73 -1.66 -9.54
C ALA A 104 10.13 -1.16 -9.89
N ILE A 105 10.81 -1.83 -10.83
CA ILE A 105 12.09 -1.37 -11.37
C ILE A 105 11.87 -0.05 -12.13
N PHE A 106 10.89 0.00 -13.03
CA PHE A 106 10.60 1.20 -13.80
C PHE A 106 10.32 2.42 -12.90
N THR A 107 9.54 2.26 -11.84
CA THR A 107 9.28 3.35 -10.88
C THR A 107 10.49 3.71 -10.02
N ALA A 108 11.37 2.75 -9.72
CA ALA A 108 12.60 3.02 -8.98
C ALA A 108 13.66 3.78 -9.80
N PHE A 109 13.57 3.71 -11.13
CA PHE A 109 14.46 4.41 -12.06
C PHE A 109 13.74 5.52 -12.85
N ALA A 110 12.46 5.77 -12.58
CA ALA A 110 11.79 6.91 -13.13
C ALA A 110 12.59 8.14 -12.70
N PRO A 111 13.09 8.96 -13.63
CA PRO A 111 13.72 10.23 -13.26
C PRO A 111 12.74 10.92 -12.35
N ASP A 112 13.21 11.47 -11.23
CA ASP A 112 12.40 12.37 -10.41
C ASP A 112 11.93 13.45 -11.38
N GLU A 113 10.71 13.29 -11.89
CA GLU A 113 10.13 14.20 -12.86
C GLU A 113 10.16 15.52 -12.11
N PRO A 114 10.99 16.49 -12.54
CA PRO A 114 11.14 17.70 -11.76
C PRO A 114 9.73 18.26 -11.69
N ALA A 115 9.19 18.32 -10.48
CA ALA A 115 7.82 18.73 -10.16
C ALA A 115 7.58 20.22 -10.48
N SER A 116 8.21 20.72 -11.54
CA SER A 116 8.59 22.10 -11.76
C SER A 116 8.11 22.62 -13.12
N LEU A 117 7.35 21.85 -13.92
CA LEU A 117 6.86 22.33 -15.23
C LEU A 117 5.33 22.28 -15.40
N ALA A 118 4.58 21.82 -14.40
CA ALA A 118 3.10 21.79 -14.44
C ALA A 118 2.43 22.83 -13.51
N GLU A 119 3.20 23.74 -12.93
CA GLU A 119 2.69 24.89 -12.17
C GLU A 119 3.10 26.18 -12.88
N THR A 120 2.67 26.35 -14.14
CA THR A 120 2.86 27.60 -14.88
C THR A 120 1.73 27.83 -15.89
N GLU A 121 0.48 27.61 -15.49
CA GLU A 121 -0.70 28.29 -16.07
C GLU A 121 -1.78 28.44 -15.00
N GLN A 122 -1.50 29.18 -13.93
CA GLN A 122 -2.55 29.96 -13.28
C GLN A 122 -2.11 31.41 -13.22
N THR A 123 -2.54 32.08 -14.28
CA THR A 123 -2.56 33.51 -14.56
C THR A 123 -2.47 34.40 -13.33
N ASP A 124 -1.33 35.07 -13.26
CA ASP A 124 -1.10 36.40 -12.74
C ASP A 124 -2.35 37.31 -12.76
N SER A 125 -2.80 37.72 -11.57
CA SER A 125 -3.42 39.03 -11.36
C SER A 125 -3.01 39.58 -9.99
N ALA A 126 -1.88 40.29 -10.03
CA ALA A 126 -1.52 41.47 -9.24
C ALA A 126 -1.19 41.31 -7.74
N ALA A 127 0.13 41.25 -7.51
CA ALA A 127 0.93 42.23 -6.75
C ALA A 127 1.20 42.00 -5.25
N GLY A 128 2.50 41.88 -4.92
CA GLY A 128 3.04 42.49 -3.69
C GLY A 128 4.17 41.77 -2.94
N THR A 129 5.36 41.70 -3.55
CA THR A 129 6.68 42.02 -2.94
C THR A 129 7.21 41.22 -1.71
N GLU A 130 8.19 40.34 -2.00
CA GLU A 130 9.56 40.15 -1.41
C GLU A 130 10.03 40.98 -0.20
N PRO A 131 11.16 40.66 0.49
CA PRO A 131 12.27 39.75 0.13
C PRO A 131 12.69 38.75 1.24
N GLU A 132 13.15 37.54 0.89
CA GLU A 132 14.56 37.14 0.73
C GLU A 132 15.33 36.96 2.06
N ALA A 133 15.81 35.72 2.30
CA ALA A 133 17.25 35.39 2.37
C ALA A 133 17.62 34.33 3.43
N SER A 134 18.19 33.24 2.91
CA SER A 134 19.36 32.47 3.39
C SER A 134 19.29 31.59 4.64
N SER A 135 19.79 30.36 4.41
CA SER A 135 19.90 29.19 5.28
C SER A 135 21.11 29.24 6.27
N PRO A 136 21.49 28.13 6.97
CA PRO A 136 21.41 27.90 8.44
C PRO A 136 22.84 27.80 9.09
N PRO A 137 23.11 27.54 10.41
CA PRO A 137 22.82 26.25 11.08
C PRO A 137 22.73 26.22 12.64
N VAL A 138 22.43 25.01 13.15
CA VAL A 138 22.64 24.44 14.51
C VAL A 138 21.97 25.02 15.77
N SER A 139 21.25 24.08 16.41
CA SER A 139 21.43 23.64 17.80
C SER A 139 20.60 24.28 18.91
N SER A 140 20.05 23.34 19.70
CA SER A 140 19.76 23.36 21.14
C SER A 140 18.54 24.14 21.65
N ALA A 141 17.57 23.37 22.15
CA ALA A 141 16.78 23.50 23.41
C ALA A 141 16.35 24.92 23.86
N PRO A 142 15.08 25.15 24.30
CA PRO A 142 14.56 24.47 25.50
C PRO A 142 13.02 24.18 25.52
N ALA A 143 12.63 23.41 26.55
CA ALA A 143 11.30 23.26 27.17
C ALA A 143 10.07 23.81 26.41
N ALA A 144 9.33 22.92 25.76
CA ALA A 144 8.06 23.22 25.13
C ALA A 144 6.96 23.47 26.18
N SER A 145 6.43 24.69 26.21
CA SER A 145 5.14 25.01 26.80
C SER A 145 4.05 24.23 26.06
N THR A 146 3.54 23.18 26.68
CA THR A 146 2.44 22.37 26.14
C THR A 146 1.12 23.07 26.44
N LEU A 147 0.42 23.55 25.42
CA LEU A 147 -0.99 23.91 25.52
C LEU A 147 -1.79 22.58 25.56
N PRO A 148 -2.41 22.20 26.68
CA PRO A 148 -3.17 20.96 26.75
C PRO A 148 -4.54 21.18 26.11
N THR A 149 -4.60 21.14 24.77
CA THR A 149 -5.88 21.14 24.06
C THR A 149 -6.57 19.79 24.28
N GLU A 150 -7.89 19.77 24.50
CA GLU A 150 -8.67 18.52 24.57
C GLU A 150 -8.68 17.83 23.19
N LEU A 151 -8.85 16.50 23.16
CA LEU A 151 -8.93 15.76 21.90
C LEU A 151 -10.19 16.20 21.15
N ARG A 152 -10.03 16.77 19.94
CA ARG A 152 -11.13 17.33 19.14
C ARG A 152 -11.14 16.70 17.73
N THR A 153 -12.30 16.66 17.11
CA THR A 153 -12.46 16.35 15.69
C THR A 153 -12.11 17.58 14.85
N TRP A 154 -11.04 17.48 14.07
CA TRP A 154 -10.60 18.45 13.07
C TRP A 154 -11.08 18.00 11.70
N THR A 155 -11.52 18.94 10.89
CA THR A 155 -11.98 18.70 9.52
C THR A 155 -10.97 19.30 8.55
N SER A 156 -10.54 18.51 7.58
CA SER A 156 -9.69 18.97 6.49
C SER A 156 -10.51 19.69 5.42
N SER A 157 -9.88 20.53 4.60
CA SER A 157 -10.48 21.18 3.42
C SER A 157 -11.18 20.20 2.48
N ASP A 158 -10.70 18.96 2.42
CA ASP A 158 -11.28 17.88 1.60
C ASP A 158 -12.52 17.21 2.24
N GLY A 159 -12.98 17.71 3.39
CA GLY A 159 -14.13 17.18 4.14
C GLY A 159 -13.83 15.93 4.98
N ARG A 160 -12.56 15.49 5.04
CA ARG A 160 -12.14 14.38 5.90
C ARG A 160 -11.99 14.83 7.34
N THR A 161 -12.50 14.04 8.29
CA THR A 161 -12.38 14.32 9.71
C THR A 161 -11.28 13.48 10.36
N ILE A 162 -10.56 14.07 11.32
CA ILE A 162 -9.53 13.41 12.12
C ILE A 162 -9.69 13.78 13.59
N GLU A 163 -9.54 12.82 14.50
CA GLU A 163 -9.51 13.09 15.93
C GLU A 163 -8.06 13.28 16.38
N ALA A 164 -7.73 14.51 16.79
CA ALA A 164 -6.39 14.88 17.17
C ALA A 164 -6.37 16.00 18.22
N ARG A 165 -5.24 16.10 18.93
CA ARG A 165 -4.91 17.18 19.85
C ARG A 165 -3.80 18.04 19.27
N LEU A 166 -3.99 19.35 19.21
CA LEU A 166 -2.91 20.30 18.87
C LEU A 166 -1.93 20.39 20.06
N LEU A 167 -0.67 19.99 19.84
CA LEU A 167 0.39 20.06 20.83
C LEU A 167 1.02 21.45 20.90
N ARG A 168 1.40 21.97 19.73
CA ARG A 168 2.03 23.29 19.59
C ARG A 168 1.80 23.84 18.20
N ILE A 169 1.80 25.17 18.13
CA ILE A 169 1.82 25.91 16.88
C ILE A 169 3.29 26.19 16.57
N LEU A 170 3.72 25.90 15.34
CA LEU A 170 5.09 26.15 14.91
C LEU A 170 5.33 27.67 14.83
N PRO A 171 6.59 28.13 14.91
CA PRO A 171 6.91 29.56 14.87
C PRO A 171 6.41 30.28 13.61
N ASP A 172 6.17 29.53 12.53
CA ASP A 172 5.63 30.03 11.26
C ASP A 172 4.16 30.46 11.36
N ARG A 173 3.43 30.07 12.41
CA ARG A 173 1.96 30.25 12.57
C ARG A 173 1.12 29.68 11.43
N ILE A 174 1.73 28.96 10.50
CA ILE A 174 1.09 28.34 9.34
C ILE A 174 0.91 26.85 9.61
N SER A 175 1.75 26.26 10.44
CA SER A 175 1.75 24.83 10.71
C SER A 175 1.52 24.54 12.20
N GLY A 176 0.78 23.46 12.49
CA GLY A 176 0.61 22.94 13.84
C GLY A 176 1.13 21.52 13.95
N GLU A 177 1.69 21.16 15.11
CA GLU A 177 1.98 19.77 15.44
C GLU A 177 0.77 19.17 16.19
N PHE A 178 0.21 18.13 15.61
CA PHE A 178 -0.97 17.43 16.10
C PHE A 178 -0.58 16.02 16.56
N VAL A 179 -1.26 15.51 17.58
CA VAL A 179 -1.17 14.11 18.02
C VAL A 179 -2.54 13.46 17.88
N ARG A 180 -2.60 12.36 17.12
CA ARG A 180 -3.81 11.54 16.98
C ARG A 180 -4.13 10.76 18.25
N SER A 181 -5.32 10.18 18.32
CA SER A 181 -5.75 9.31 19.41
C SER A 181 -4.87 8.06 19.61
N ASP A 182 -4.14 7.65 18.58
CA ASP A 182 -3.15 6.56 18.61
C ASP A 182 -1.78 6.98 19.18
N GLY A 183 -1.59 8.27 19.49
CA GLY A 183 -0.34 8.82 20.00
C GLY A 183 0.66 9.23 18.91
N GLN A 184 0.34 9.08 17.63
CA GLN A 184 1.21 9.49 16.54
C GLN A 184 1.18 11.01 16.35
N ALA A 185 2.36 11.64 16.41
CA ALA A 185 2.55 13.05 16.10
C ALA A 185 2.72 13.28 14.60
N PHE A 186 2.13 14.35 14.07
CA PHE A 186 2.20 14.74 12.67
C PHE A 186 1.95 16.25 12.52
N THR A 187 2.43 16.83 11.43
CA THR A 187 2.29 18.26 11.15
C THR A 187 1.20 18.48 10.11
N ILE A 188 0.32 19.44 10.36
CA ILE A 188 -0.70 19.87 9.40
C ILE A 188 -0.57 21.38 9.20
N GLU A 189 -0.58 21.80 7.94
CA GLU A 189 -0.71 23.20 7.55
C GLU A 189 -2.14 23.69 7.79
N LYS A 190 -2.29 24.87 8.38
CA LYS A 190 -3.58 25.54 8.61
C LYS A 190 -4.44 25.59 7.35
N ALA A 191 -3.84 25.83 6.18
CA ALA A 191 -4.55 25.89 4.89
C ALA A 191 -5.29 24.59 4.54
N ARG A 192 -4.86 23.44 5.06
CA ARG A 192 -5.50 22.13 4.84
C ARG A 192 -6.64 21.84 5.80
N LEU A 193 -6.90 22.72 6.77
CA LEU A 193 -8.01 22.63 7.69
C LEU A 193 -9.25 23.33 7.11
N SER A 194 -10.43 22.97 7.62
CA SER A 194 -11.69 23.65 7.31
C SER A 194 -11.66 25.10 7.80
N ALA A 195 -12.46 25.99 7.21
CA ALA A 195 -12.50 27.40 7.59
C ALA A 195 -12.81 27.60 9.09
N ASP A 196 -13.70 26.78 9.66
CA ASP A 196 -14.05 26.82 11.07
C ASP A 196 -12.87 26.43 11.97
N ASP A 197 -12.12 25.39 11.58
CA ASP A 197 -10.94 24.95 12.34
C ASP A 197 -9.73 25.86 12.13
N GLN A 198 -9.63 26.54 10.99
CA GLN A 198 -8.65 27.60 10.76
C GLN A 198 -8.86 28.77 11.72
N ALA A 199 -10.11 29.20 11.91
CA ALA A 199 -10.44 30.26 12.86
C ALA A 199 -10.14 29.84 14.31
N PHE A 200 -10.38 28.58 14.66
CA PHE A 200 -10.01 28.04 15.97
C PHE A 200 -8.49 27.97 16.16
N PHE A 201 -7.76 27.58 15.11
CA PHE A 201 -6.30 27.58 15.12
C PHE A 201 -5.73 28.98 15.40
N ASP A 202 -6.30 30.02 14.78
CA ASP A 202 -5.91 31.42 15.03
C ASP A 202 -6.18 31.86 16.47
N GLN A 203 -7.33 31.49 17.04
CA GLN A 203 -7.64 31.78 18.44
C GLN A 203 -6.62 31.15 19.40
N LEU A 204 -6.13 29.94 19.08
CA LEU A 204 -5.08 29.29 19.86
C LEU A 204 -3.71 29.92 19.62
N ALA A 205 -3.42 30.37 18.40
CA ALA A 205 -2.19 31.08 18.05
C ALA A 205 -2.04 32.40 18.82
N ASP A 206 -3.16 33.08 19.08
CA ASP A 206 -3.19 34.32 19.86
C ASP A 206 -3.06 34.09 21.38
N GLN A 207 -3.42 32.90 21.86
CA GLN A 207 -3.25 32.50 23.26
C GLN A 207 -1.87 31.90 23.55
N ALA A 208 -1.18 31.40 22.53
CA ALA A 208 0.18 30.92 22.67
C ALA A 208 1.10 32.10 23.02
N PRO A 209 1.83 32.04 24.15
CA PRO A 209 2.80 33.08 24.47
C PRO A 209 3.80 33.21 23.32
N PRO A 210 4.20 34.44 22.94
CA PRO A 210 5.25 34.61 21.96
C PRO A 210 6.52 33.87 22.44
N PRO A 211 7.27 33.22 21.52
CA PRO A 211 8.47 32.48 21.88
C PRO A 211 9.53 33.35 22.56
#